data_AF-A0A0C3DN54-F1
#
_entry.id   AF-A0A0C3DN54-F1
#
_cell.length_a   1.000
_cell.length_b   1.000
_cell.length_c   1.000
_cell.angle_alpha   90.00
_cell.angle_beta   90.00
_cell.angle_gamma   90.00
#
_symmetry.space_group_name_H-M   'P 1'
#
loop_
_entity.id
_entity.type
_entity.pdbx_description
1 polymer ?
#
loop_
_entity_poly.entity_id
_entity_poly.type
_entity_poly.pdbx_seq_one_letter_code
_entity_poly.pdbx_strand_id
1 'polypeptide(L)'
;AHHDAFEKAGVLHGDISVGKIMIYEGMGILIDWDLVKLINQSGPRQTTRTGTWQFMSVALMCNHEAMHGYMDNLKSLLYVLLWSTLMYIPTSL
;
A
#
# COMPACT_ATOMS: atom_id res chain seq x y z
N ALA A 1 -9.65 -7.96 -2.99
CA ALA A 1 -9.36 -7.04 -1.88
C ALA A 1 -8.88 -5.67 -2.37
N HIS A 2 -7.61 -5.50 -2.78
CA HIS A 2 -7.12 -4.17 -3.22
C HIS A 2 -7.78 -3.65 -4.50
N HIS A 3 -7.92 -4.53 -5.51
CA HIS A 3 -8.64 -4.20 -6.75
C HIS A 3 -10.12 -3.87 -6.48
N ASP A 4 -10.80 -4.63 -5.62
CA ASP A 4 -12.19 -4.33 -5.23
C ASP A 4 -12.32 -2.99 -4.49
N ALA A 5 -11.37 -2.66 -3.61
CA ALA A 5 -11.37 -1.38 -2.90
C ALA A 5 -11.24 -0.21 -3.88
N PHE A 6 -10.44 -0.39 -4.93
CA PHE A 6 -10.32 0.59 -6.00
C PHE A 6 -11.58 0.66 -6.88
N GLU A 7 -12.00 -0.45 -7.49
CA GLU A 7 -13.09 -0.48 -8.47
C GLU A 7 -14.48 -0.30 -7.86
N LYS A 8 -14.76 -0.95 -6.72
CA LYS A 8 -16.10 -0.97 -6.11
C LYS A 8 -16.32 0.13 -5.09
N ALA A 9 -15.28 0.48 -4.34
CA ALA A 9 -15.37 1.47 -3.26
C ALA A 9 -14.71 2.81 -3.60
N GLY A 10 -13.95 2.90 -4.70
CA GLY A 10 -13.35 4.16 -5.13
C GLY A 10 -12.25 4.66 -4.19
N VAL A 11 -11.57 3.77 -3.48
CA VAL A 11 -10.59 4.11 -2.43
C VAL A 11 -9.21 3.50 -2.67
N LEU A 12 -8.20 4.20 -2.17
CA LEU A 12 -6.80 3.79 -2.11
C LEU A 12 -6.36 3.66 -0.65
N HIS A 13 -5.69 2.58 -0.28
CA HIS A 13 -5.32 2.32 1.12
C HIS A 13 -4.37 3.37 1.73
N GLY A 14 -3.32 3.77 1.00
CA GLY A 14 -2.39 4.80 1.44
C GLY A 14 -1.19 4.28 2.25
N ASP A 15 -1.35 3.18 3.01
CA ASP A 15 -0.25 2.61 3.81
C ASP A 15 -0.24 1.07 3.79
N ILE A 16 0.30 0.49 2.71
CA ILE A 16 0.45 -0.97 2.62
C ILE A 16 1.82 -1.37 3.15
N SER A 17 1.83 -2.20 4.19
CA SER A 17 3.05 -2.81 4.76
C SER A 17 2.75 -4.21 5.31
N VAL A 18 3.79 -4.99 5.60
CA VAL A 18 3.66 -6.35 6.15
C VAL A 18 2.76 -6.38 7.40
N GLY A 19 2.91 -5.39 8.28
CA GLY A 19 2.14 -5.30 9.52
C GLY A 19 0.65 -4.94 9.34
N LYS A 20 0.22 -4.56 8.13
CA LYS A 20 -1.18 -4.23 7.80
C LYS A 20 -1.90 -5.33 7.04
N ILE A 21 -1.25 -6.47 6.83
CA ILE A 21 -1.84 -7.62 6.13
C ILE A 21 -1.96 -8.76 7.13
N MET A 22 -3.19 -9.05 7.54
CA MET A 22 -3.49 -10.23 8.36
C MET A 22 -3.78 -11.42 7.47
N ILE A 23 -3.40 -12.61 7.91
CA ILE A 23 -3.77 -13.87 7.26
C ILE A 23 -4.84 -14.54 8.12
N TYR A 24 -6.02 -14.76 7.54
CA TYR A 24 -7.12 -15.47 8.18
C TYR A 24 -7.64 -16.53 7.20
N GLU A 25 -7.63 -17.79 7.62
CA GLU A 25 -8.08 -18.92 6.80
C GLU A 25 -7.44 -18.98 5.40
N GLY A 26 -6.13 -18.68 5.32
CA GLY A 26 -5.39 -18.66 4.05
C GLY A 26 -5.64 -17.44 3.17
N MET A 27 -6.48 -16.49 3.62
CA MET A 27 -6.78 -15.26 2.91
C MET A 27 -6.06 -14.06 3.53
N GLY A 28 -5.52 -13.19 2.68
CA GLY A 28 -4.96 -11.90 3.09
C GLY A 28 -6.04 -10.84 3.28
N ILE A 29 -6.09 -10.25 4.47
CA ILE A 29 -7.01 -9.17 4.84
C ILE A 29 -6.19 -7.91 5.10
N LEU A 30 -6.53 -6.84 4.40
CA LEU A 30 -5.90 -5.53 4.57
C LEU A 30 -6.64 -4.74 5.67
N ILE A 31 -5.90 -4.28 6.69
CA ILE A 31 -6.40 -3.53 7.83
C ILE A 31 -5.77 -2.13 7.91
N ASP A 32 -6.29 -1.30 8.82
CA ASP A 32 -5.80 0.06 9.10
C ASP A 32 -5.97 1.02 7.92
N TRP A 33 -7.23 1.41 7.70
CA TRP A 33 -7.66 2.27 6.60
C TRP A 33 -7.60 3.77 6.96
N ASP A 34 -6.89 4.15 8.01
CA ASP A 34 -6.87 5.55 8.50
C ASP A 34 -6.22 6.53 7.50
N LEU A 35 -5.37 6.01 6.60
CA LEU A 35 -4.72 6.78 5.52
C LEU A 35 -5.41 6.63 4.15
N VAL A 36 -6.68 6.18 4.16
CA VAL A 36 -7.46 5.98 2.94
C VAL A 36 -7.64 7.28 2.16
N LYS A 37 -7.52 7.18 0.82
CA LYS A 37 -7.75 8.27 -0.12
C LYS A 37 -8.89 7.94 -1.07
N LEU A 38 -9.83 8.86 -1.21
CA LEU A 38 -10.94 8.76 -2.17
C LEU A 38 -10.46 9.26 -3.53
N ILE A 39 -10.66 8.46 -4.57
CA ILE A 39 -10.13 8.73 -5.93
C ILE A 39 -10.79 9.98 -6.55
N ASN A 40 -12.05 10.24 -6.20
CA ASN A 40 -12.89 11.28 -6.83
C ASN A 40 -13.20 12.48 -5.94
N GLN A 41 -12.57 12.62 -4.77
CA GLN A 41 -12.80 13.76 -3.89
C GLN A 41 -11.60 14.70 -3.85
N SER A 42 -11.80 15.92 -4.33
CA SER A 42 -10.87 17.04 -4.16
C SER A 42 -11.06 17.67 -2.77
N GLY A 43 -10.55 17.00 -1.74
CA GLY A 43 -10.44 17.55 -0.39
C GLY A 43 -9.12 18.29 -0.16
N PRO A 44 -8.89 18.84 1.05
CA PRO A 44 -7.56 19.33 1.44
C PRO A 44 -6.53 18.23 1.15
N ARG A 45 -5.44 18.59 0.45
CA ARG A 45 -4.40 17.65 0.04
C ARG A 45 -3.84 16.96 1.29
N GLN A 46 -4.19 15.69 1.50
CA GLN A 46 -3.55 14.89 2.54
C GLN A 46 -2.05 14.82 2.23
N THR A 47 -1.22 14.92 3.27
CA THR A 47 0.23 14.86 3.14
C THR A 47 0.63 13.58 2.41
N THR A 48 1.34 13.75 1.29
CA THR A 48 1.63 12.67 0.34
C THR A 48 2.78 11.77 0.77
N ARG A 49 3.52 12.16 1.82
CA ARG A 49 4.56 11.35 2.49
C ARG A 49 4.04 10.69 3.77
N THR A 50 2.87 10.09 3.70
CA THR A 50 2.26 9.30 4.78
C THR A 50 2.40 7.81 4.46
N GLY A 51 2.42 6.99 5.51
CA GLY A 51 2.62 5.54 5.40
C GLY A 51 4.07 5.08 5.61
N THR A 52 4.28 3.79 5.46
CA THR A 52 5.50 3.08 5.83
C THR A 52 6.58 3.27 4.77
N TRP A 53 7.63 4.04 5.09
CA TRP A 53 8.67 4.45 4.13
C TRP A 53 9.31 3.28 3.35
N GLN A 54 9.57 2.16 4.01
CA GLN A 54 10.18 0.96 3.41
C GLN A 54 9.35 0.36 2.25
N PHE A 55 8.04 0.58 2.26
CA PHE A 55 7.11 0.06 1.25
C PHE A 55 6.53 1.18 0.39
N MET A 56 6.97 2.42 0.58
CA MET A 56 6.50 3.56 -0.19
C MET A 56 7.04 3.50 -1.61
N SER A 57 6.23 3.89 -2.60
CA SER A 57 6.69 3.95 -3.98
C SER A 57 7.78 5.02 -4.15
N VAL A 58 8.72 4.78 -5.08
CA VAL A 58 9.77 5.76 -5.39
C VAL A 58 9.18 7.10 -5.85
N ALA A 59 8.04 7.08 -6.54
CA ALA A 59 7.40 8.30 -7.01
C ALA A 59 6.98 9.21 -5.83
N LEU A 60 6.40 8.62 -4.78
CA LEU A 60 6.02 9.33 -3.56
C LEU A 60 7.22 9.74 -2.71
N MET A 61 8.30 8.95 -2.74
CA MET A 61 9.54 9.29 -2.03
C MET A 61 10.29 10.47 -2.68
N CYS A 62 10.38 10.49 -4.01
CA CYS A 62 11.14 11.51 -4.74
C CYS A 62 10.36 12.82 -4.90
N ASN A 63 9.04 12.77 -4.98
CA ASN A 63 8.20 13.93 -5.17
C ASN A 63 7.16 14.04 -4.05
N HIS A 64 7.40 14.98 -3.14
CA HIS A 64 6.51 15.26 -2.01
C HIS A 64 5.12 15.76 -2.43
N GLU A 65 4.98 16.19 -3.69
CA GLU A 65 3.73 16.62 -4.28
C GLU A 65 3.06 15.54 -5.14
N ALA A 66 3.71 14.39 -5.39
CA ALA A 66 3.11 13.34 -6.19
C ALA A 66 1.83 12.82 -5.53
N MET A 67 0.73 12.76 -6.28
CA MET A 67 -0.51 12.19 -5.77
C MET A 67 -0.37 10.68 -5.67
N HIS A 68 -0.76 10.14 -4.52
CA HIS A 68 -0.82 8.70 -4.30
C HIS A 68 -1.89 8.09 -5.20
N GLY A 69 -1.46 7.23 -6.12
CA GLY A 69 -2.32 6.56 -7.08
C GLY A 69 -2.46 5.06 -6.81
N TYR A 70 -3.26 4.43 -7.66
CA TYR A 70 -3.43 2.97 -7.67
C TYR A 70 -2.10 2.22 -7.83
N MET A 71 -1.25 2.69 -8.74
CA MET A 71 0.06 2.10 -9.02
C MET A 71 1.01 2.17 -7.83
N ASP A 72 0.86 3.15 -6.94
CA ASP A 72 1.70 3.26 -5.76
C ASP A 72 1.38 2.17 -4.75
N ASN A 73 0.08 1.88 -4.53
CA ASN A 73 -0.32 0.74 -3.71
C ASN A 73 0.15 -0.61 -4.29
N LEU A 74 0.13 -0.78 -5.63
CA LEU A 74 0.65 -1.98 -6.26
C LEU A 74 2.17 -2.13 -6.06
N LYS A 75 2.93 -1.03 -6.13
CA LYS A 75 4.36 -1.03 -5.81
C LYS A 75 4.61 -1.40 -4.35
N SER A 76 3.80 -0.88 -3.42
CA SER A 76 3.88 -1.26 -2.01
C SER A 76 3.61 -2.75 -1.79
N LEU A 77 2.61 -3.32 -2.47
CA LEU A 77 2.36 -4.77 -2.45
C LEU A 77 3.55 -5.56 -2.99
N LEU A 78 4.16 -5.12 -4.09
CA LEU A 78 5.36 -5.74 -4.64
C LEU A 78 6.52 -5.71 -3.64
N TYR A 79 6.75 -4.58 -2.96
CA TYR A 79 7.79 -4.47 -1.94
C TYR A 79 7.50 -5.31 -0.70
N VAL A 80 6.23 -5.50 -0.31
CA VAL A 80 5.85 -6.44 0.74
C VAL A 80 6.15 -7.88 0.36
N LEU A 81 5.87 -8.28 -0.90
CA LEU A 81 6.16 -9.62 -1.39
C LEU A 81 7.67 -9.85 -1.44
N LEU A 82 8.43 -8.96 -2.10
CA LEU A 82 9.89 -9.02 -2.14
C LEU A 82 10.47 -9.06 -0.71
N TRP A 83 9.97 -8.15 0.11
CA TRP A 83 9.96 -8.13 1.56
C TRP A 83 10.05 -9.53 2.19
N SER A 84 8.88 -10.14 2.20
CA SER A 84 8.61 -11.43 2.82
C SER A 84 9.44 -12.56 2.21
N THR A 85 9.67 -12.53 0.89
CA THR A 85 10.47 -13.57 0.23
C THR A 85 11.92 -13.58 0.71
N LEU A 86 12.57 -12.41 0.77
CA LEU A 86 13.96 -12.31 1.21
C LEU A 86 14.13 -12.68 2.69
N MET A 87 13.08 -12.50 3.49
CA MET A 87 13.16 -12.65 4.93
C MET A 87 12.86 -14.05 5.44
N TYR A 88 11.92 -14.73 4.78
CA TYR A 88 11.32 -15.96 5.28
C TYR A 88 11.52 -17.16 4.35
N ILE A 89 11.94 -16.95 3.09
CA ILE A 89 12.32 -18.07 2.24
C ILE A 89 13.76 -18.45 2.57
N PRO A 90 14.04 -19.69 3.00
CA PRO A 90 15.39 -20.14 3.20
C PRO A 90 16.15 -20.08 1.88
N THR A 91 17.18 -19.24 1.81
CA THR A 91 18.13 -19.26 0.71
C THR A 91 19.11 -20.42 0.94
N SER A 92 19.14 -21.38 0.02
CA SER A 92 20.03 -22.54 0.06
C SER A 92 21.49 -22.21 -0.30
N LEU A 93 21.98 -21.03 0.11
CA LEU A 93 23.34 -20.57 -0.20
C LEU A 93 24.36 -21.15 0.77
#